data_AF-A0A6J1LUB7-F1
#
_entry.id   AF-A0A6J1LUB7-F1
#
_cell.length_a   1.000
_cell.length_b   1.000
_cell.length_c   1.000
_cell.angle_alpha   90.00
_cell.angle_beta   90.00
_cell.angle_gamma   90.00
#
_symmetry.space_group_name_H-M   'P 1'
#
loop_
_entity.id
_entity.type
_entity.pdbx_description
1 polymer ?
#
loop_
_entity_poly.entity_id
_entity_poly.type
_entity_poly.pdbx_seq_one_letter_code
_entity_poly.pdbx_strand_id
1 'polypeptide(L)'
;MSDMVPSLPFPMYPKMHEDQALAFTAKEDEEERRHIQKVQNAFQYYRRYAYIRVNKTEAYLNSLSSEDQRLLSKYRSHLDSVRNCIDCNQSVIREILRDRVLYPTSDGDTDVELDEAPEHVRHGDMDQAQSTLKLIARDWSAECAIEREQSYKPIIDSIEEYYKPSDYKLNEIKILVPGAGLGRLTYELACRGYACEGNEFSYFMLIASNFVLNLCDYENKHVLYPWVHQYVNNMRRADQVAAVRFPDVCPVRNPPKGNIEMAAGDFLEVYKSPNAYNCVATCFFIDCANNVIDFVRTIYKILVPGGIWVNLGPLLYHYSDINGQNSIEPTYEDLIIIMESIGFDILSSRSGIRTKYAQNPQSMKQSEYQSLFWVCRKPTNDYVKPQQATEEKERDNKEPPDLIVNQSNDQDVDLETEVQPKQT
;
A
#
# COMPACT_ATOMS: atom_id res chain seq x y z
N MET A 1 -42.14 49.15 1.80
CA MET A 1 -42.86 47.97 2.30
C MET A 1 -42.16 46.77 1.72
N SER A 2 -41.51 46.01 2.60
CA SER A 2 -40.62 44.89 2.31
C SER A 2 -41.42 43.63 2.56
N ASP A 3 -41.54 42.78 1.54
CA ASP A 3 -42.05 41.42 1.69
C ASP A 3 -40.85 40.48 1.87
N MET A 4 -40.62 40.06 3.11
CA MET A 4 -39.71 38.98 3.46
C MET A 4 -40.46 37.66 3.49
N VAL A 5 -39.94 36.69 2.73
CA VAL A 5 -40.30 35.28 2.79
C VAL A 5 -39.81 34.69 4.14
N PRO A 6 -40.57 33.82 4.84
CA PRO A 6 -40.07 33.17 6.05
C PRO A 6 -39.12 32.02 5.67
N SER A 7 -37.85 32.12 6.07
CA SER A 7 -36.90 31.02 6.05
C SER A 7 -37.28 29.98 7.11
N LEU A 8 -37.46 28.72 6.69
CA LEU A 8 -37.57 27.56 7.58
C LEU A 8 -36.25 27.37 8.38
N PRO A 9 -36.31 26.94 9.65
CA PRO A 9 -35.11 26.68 10.43
C PRO A 9 -34.44 25.38 9.96
N PHE A 10 -33.18 25.47 9.55
CA PHE A 10 -32.29 24.30 9.43
C PHE A 10 -32.16 23.62 10.79
N PRO A 11 -32.17 22.27 10.87
CA PRO A 11 -31.89 21.59 12.12
C PRO A 11 -30.41 21.81 12.49
N MET A 12 -30.19 22.58 13.54
CA MET A 12 -28.93 22.62 14.27
C MET A 12 -28.69 21.20 14.80
N TYR A 13 -27.61 20.55 14.37
CA TYR A 13 -27.12 19.34 15.03
C TYR A 13 -26.94 19.66 16.52
N PRO A 14 -27.45 18.82 17.45
CA PRO A 14 -27.27 19.05 18.86
C PRO A 14 -25.77 19.02 19.16
N LYS A 15 -25.27 20.03 19.89
CA LYS A 15 -23.95 19.96 20.52
C LYS A 15 -23.87 18.63 21.26
N MET A 16 -23.01 17.71 20.81
CA MET A 16 -22.65 16.53 21.58
C MET A 16 -22.26 17.01 22.99
N HIS A 17 -22.90 16.45 24.01
CA HIS A 17 -22.53 16.73 25.40
C HIS A 17 -21.05 16.40 25.59
N GLU A 18 -20.30 17.25 26.28
CA GLU A 18 -18.85 17.06 26.52
C GLU A 18 -18.55 15.67 27.09
N ASP A 19 -19.41 15.13 27.95
CA ASP A 19 -19.31 13.76 28.48
C ASP A 19 -19.46 12.66 27.41
N GLN A 20 -20.28 12.89 26.38
CA GLN A 20 -20.43 11.97 25.25
C GLN A 20 -19.26 12.08 24.28
N ALA A 21 -18.71 13.28 24.07
CA ALA A 21 -17.49 13.46 23.30
C ALA A 21 -16.28 12.81 24.00
N LEU A 22 -16.15 12.99 25.32
CA LEU A 22 -15.12 12.34 26.13
C LEU A 22 -15.28 10.83 26.18
N ALA A 23 -16.51 10.31 26.31
CA ALA A 23 -16.76 8.87 26.26
C ALA A 23 -16.53 8.29 24.86
N PHE A 24 -16.79 9.07 23.80
CA PHE A 24 -16.51 8.68 22.42
C PHE A 24 -15.00 8.61 22.17
N THR A 25 -14.24 9.66 22.55
CA THR A 25 -12.78 9.66 22.49
C THR A 25 -12.16 8.55 23.33
N ALA A 26 -12.62 8.34 24.57
CA ALA A 26 -12.12 7.25 25.41
C ALA A 26 -12.41 5.86 24.82
N LYS A 27 -13.54 5.70 24.12
CA LYS A 27 -13.89 4.45 23.45
C LYS A 27 -13.06 4.25 22.17
N GLU A 28 -12.80 5.31 21.42
CA GLU A 28 -11.87 5.30 20.28
C GLU A 28 -10.44 4.94 20.74
N ASP A 29 -9.97 5.53 21.84
CA ASP A 29 -8.67 5.21 22.46
C ASP A 29 -8.61 3.74 22.91
N GLU A 30 -9.70 3.19 23.46
CA GLU A 30 -9.77 1.77 23.79
C GLU A 30 -9.79 0.84 22.56
N GLU A 31 -10.52 1.21 21.51
CA GLU A 31 -10.58 0.46 20.25
C GLU A 31 -9.22 0.45 19.55
N GLU A 32 -8.55 1.60 19.51
CA GLU A 32 -7.20 1.75 19.01
C GLU A 32 -6.21 0.89 19.81
N ARG A 33 -6.25 0.96 21.14
CA ARG A 33 -5.40 0.14 22.01
C ARG A 33 -5.62 -1.36 21.78
N ARG A 34 -6.88 -1.79 21.63
CA ARG A 34 -7.21 -3.19 21.29
C ARG A 34 -6.63 -3.59 19.94
N HIS A 35 -6.69 -2.70 18.95
CA HIS A 35 -6.14 -2.98 17.62
C HIS A 35 -4.62 -3.12 17.66
N ILE A 36 -3.93 -2.24 18.37
CA ILE A 36 -2.47 -2.29 18.53
C ILE A 36 -2.05 -3.57 19.25
N GLN A 37 -2.74 -3.95 20.33
CA GLN A 37 -2.48 -5.20 21.01
C GLN A 37 -2.66 -6.40 20.08
N LYS A 38 -3.68 -6.39 19.21
CA LYS A 38 -3.88 -7.45 18.22
C LYS A 38 -2.70 -7.56 17.25
N VAL A 39 -2.18 -6.43 16.79
CA VAL A 39 -1.01 -6.37 15.89
C VAL A 39 0.25 -6.88 16.57
N GLN A 40 0.50 -6.46 17.82
CA GLN A 40 1.61 -6.94 18.64
C GLN A 40 1.52 -8.46 18.85
N ASN A 41 0.33 -8.97 19.19
CA ASN A 41 0.08 -10.40 19.35
C ASN A 41 0.31 -11.17 18.04
N ALA A 42 -0.07 -10.61 16.88
CA ALA A 42 0.21 -11.22 15.58
C ALA A 42 1.72 -11.31 15.32
N PHE A 43 2.48 -10.25 15.61
CA PHE A 43 3.94 -10.27 15.52
C PHE A 43 4.58 -11.28 16.49
N GLN A 44 4.11 -11.37 17.73
CA GLN A 44 4.59 -12.34 18.72
C GLN A 44 4.26 -13.79 18.32
N TYR A 45 3.13 -14.01 17.64
CA TYR A 45 2.70 -15.34 17.19
C TYR A 45 3.31 -15.78 15.85
N TYR A 46 4.06 -14.90 15.17
CA TYR A 46 4.64 -15.12 13.84
C TYR A 46 5.36 -16.47 13.69
N ARG A 47 6.33 -16.75 14.58
CA ARG A 47 7.15 -17.97 14.51
C ARG A 47 6.29 -19.22 14.54
N ARG A 48 5.39 -19.29 15.51
CA ARG A 48 4.51 -20.45 15.71
C ARG A 48 3.57 -20.63 14.53
N TYR A 49 2.96 -19.55 14.05
CA TYR A 49 2.13 -19.59 12.86
C TYR A 49 2.90 -20.09 11.63
N ALA A 50 4.10 -19.57 11.39
CA ALA A 50 4.92 -19.99 10.25
C ALA A 50 5.33 -21.47 10.37
N TYR A 51 5.61 -21.96 11.58
CA TYR A 51 5.90 -23.37 11.84
C TYR A 51 4.73 -24.30 11.53
N ILE A 52 3.47 -23.89 11.68
CA ILE A 52 2.31 -24.73 11.32
C ILE A 52 2.43 -25.21 9.87
N ARG A 53 2.80 -24.32 8.95
CA ARG A 53 2.98 -24.67 7.54
C ARG A 53 4.15 -25.62 7.30
N VAL A 54 5.27 -25.42 7.99
CA VAL A 54 6.46 -26.29 7.90
C VAL A 54 6.16 -27.68 8.47
N ASN A 55 5.52 -27.75 9.65
CA ASN A 55 5.10 -29.00 10.32
C ASN A 55 4.15 -29.80 9.43
N LYS A 56 3.18 -29.15 8.78
CA LYS A 56 2.28 -29.82 7.82
C LYS A 56 3.04 -30.46 6.66
N THR A 57 4.02 -29.74 6.11
CA THR A 57 4.87 -30.25 5.02
C THR A 57 5.72 -31.44 5.47
N GLU A 58 6.31 -31.34 6.66
CA GLU A 58 7.14 -32.40 7.23
C GLU A 58 6.33 -33.65 7.58
N ALA A 59 5.12 -33.49 8.14
CA ALA A 59 4.20 -34.59 8.39
C ALA A 59 3.82 -35.33 7.09
N TYR A 60 3.54 -34.59 6.02
CA TYR A 60 3.28 -35.19 4.71
C TYR A 60 4.51 -35.93 4.18
N LEU A 61 5.70 -35.30 4.26
CA LEU A 61 6.96 -35.92 3.87
C LEU A 61 7.20 -37.26 4.63
N ASN A 62 6.88 -37.30 5.93
CA ASN A 62 7.01 -38.51 6.76
C ASN A 62 6.01 -39.61 6.38
N SER A 63 4.88 -39.26 5.76
CA SER A 63 3.86 -40.21 5.30
C SER A 63 4.18 -40.87 3.96
N LEU A 64 5.19 -40.37 3.24
CA LEU A 64 5.62 -40.92 1.95
C LEU A 64 6.36 -42.26 2.13
N SER A 65 6.53 -43.00 1.04
CA SER A 65 7.33 -44.22 1.03
C SER A 65 8.78 -43.96 1.48
N SER A 66 9.45 -44.97 2.03
CA SER A 66 10.86 -44.82 2.42
C SER A 66 11.78 -44.50 1.24
N GLU A 67 11.39 -44.88 0.02
CA GLU A 67 12.11 -44.53 -1.20
C GLU A 67 11.98 -43.05 -1.54
N ASP A 68 10.76 -42.51 -1.55
CA ASP A 68 10.52 -41.08 -1.81
C ASP A 68 11.17 -40.20 -0.74
N GLN A 69 11.13 -40.64 0.53
CA GLN A 69 11.80 -39.94 1.61
C GLN A 69 13.33 -39.85 1.40
N ARG A 70 13.96 -40.90 0.85
CA ARG A 70 15.39 -40.86 0.49
C ARG A 70 15.66 -39.89 -0.65
N LEU A 71 14.82 -39.88 -1.69
CA LEU A 71 14.91 -38.94 -2.82
C LEU A 71 14.78 -37.48 -2.35
N LEU A 72 13.96 -37.24 -1.32
CA LEU A 72 13.70 -35.92 -0.74
C LEU A 72 14.59 -35.58 0.47
N SER A 73 15.68 -36.32 0.72
CA SER A 73 16.59 -36.07 1.84
C SER A 73 17.11 -34.62 1.89
N LYS A 74 17.54 -34.07 0.75
CA LYS A 74 17.97 -32.65 0.66
C LYS A 74 16.84 -31.66 0.84
N TYR A 75 15.61 -32.04 0.51
CA TYR A 75 14.43 -31.22 0.77
C TYR A 75 14.10 -31.22 2.26
N ARG A 76 14.22 -32.35 2.94
CA ARG A 76 14.09 -32.43 4.41
C ARG A 76 15.06 -31.48 5.11
N SER A 77 16.35 -31.55 4.80
CA SER A 77 17.36 -30.64 5.39
C SER A 77 17.11 -29.17 5.07
N HIS A 78 16.42 -28.88 3.96
CA HIS A 78 16.01 -27.51 3.63
C HIS A 78 14.91 -26.99 4.54
N LEU A 79 13.99 -27.86 5.01
CA LEU A 79 12.97 -27.46 5.97
C LEU A 79 13.60 -26.98 7.29
N ASP A 80 14.73 -27.56 7.70
CA ASP A 80 15.51 -27.07 8.86
C ASP A 80 16.08 -25.67 8.60
N SER A 81 16.56 -25.42 7.38
CA SER A 81 17.04 -24.09 6.98
C SER A 81 15.90 -23.05 7.00
N VAL A 82 14.70 -23.45 6.55
CA VAL A 82 13.49 -22.63 6.61
C VAL A 82 13.12 -22.31 8.06
N ARG A 83 13.19 -23.26 8.99
CA ARG A 83 12.95 -23.02 10.43
C ARG A 83 13.93 -21.99 11.00
N ASN A 84 15.22 -22.15 10.72
CA ASN A 84 16.24 -21.21 11.18
C ASN A 84 15.97 -19.79 10.67
N CYS A 85 15.54 -19.65 9.41
CA CYS A 85 15.19 -18.35 8.83
C CYS A 85 13.95 -17.74 9.50
N ILE A 86 12.94 -18.54 9.84
CA ILE A 86 11.77 -18.10 10.61
C ILE A 86 12.19 -17.62 12.01
N ASP A 87 13.13 -18.32 12.67
CA ASP A 87 13.63 -17.94 14.00
C ASP A 87 14.43 -16.62 13.96
N CYS A 88 15.23 -16.42 12.90
CA CYS A 88 15.90 -15.14 12.64
C CYS A 88 14.89 -14.01 12.45
N ASN A 89 13.83 -14.23 11.65
CA ASN A 89 12.78 -13.24 11.46
C ASN A 89 12.04 -12.93 12.78
N GLN A 90 11.73 -13.92 13.61
CA GLN A 90 11.12 -13.70 14.93
C GLN A 90 12.03 -12.87 15.84
N SER A 91 13.35 -13.06 15.75
CA SER A 91 14.32 -12.27 16.51
C SER A 91 14.32 -10.81 16.07
N VAL A 92 14.20 -10.53 14.77
CA VAL A 92 14.00 -9.17 14.26
C VAL A 92 12.68 -8.58 14.74
N ILE A 93 11.59 -9.36 14.71
CA ILE A 93 10.28 -8.92 15.21
C ILE A 93 10.36 -8.56 16.70
N ARG A 94 11.10 -9.31 17.52
CA ARG A 94 11.34 -8.94 18.93
C ARG A 94 12.01 -7.58 19.06
N GLU A 95 13.00 -7.28 18.22
CA GLU A 95 13.63 -5.94 18.21
C GLU A 95 12.64 -4.85 17.76
N ILE A 96 11.80 -5.12 16.76
CA ILE A 96 10.72 -4.20 16.33
C ILE A 96 9.78 -3.84 17.49
N LEU A 97 9.50 -4.81 18.38
CA LEU A 97 8.61 -4.63 19.52
C LEU A 97 9.31 -4.14 20.80
N ARG A 98 10.66 -4.06 20.82
CA ARG A 98 11.47 -3.93 22.04
C ARG A 98 11.17 -2.67 22.85
N ASP A 99 11.02 -1.53 22.20
CA ASP A 99 10.93 -0.23 22.88
C ASP A 99 9.51 0.33 22.97
N ARG A 100 8.48 -0.46 22.63
CA ARG A 100 7.05 -0.19 22.86
C ARG A 100 6.60 1.26 22.62
N VAL A 101 7.15 1.92 21.58
CA VAL A 101 7.06 3.38 21.42
C VAL A 101 5.62 3.90 21.28
N LEU A 102 4.71 3.08 20.75
CA LEU A 102 3.33 3.52 20.52
C LEU A 102 2.42 3.36 21.76
N TYR A 103 2.55 2.27 22.55
CA TYR A 103 1.78 2.09 23.80
C TYR A 103 2.49 1.15 24.81
N PRO A 104 2.79 1.59 26.04
CA PRO A 104 3.25 0.72 27.11
C PRO A 104 2.07 -0.08 27.69
N THR A 105 2.07 -1.41 27.55
CA THR A 105 1.16 -2.27 28.33
C THR A 105 1.58 -2.29 29.80
N SER A 106 0.60 -2.22 30.70
CA SER A 106 0.78 -2.43 32.13
C SER A 106 1.32 -3.84 32.40
N ASP A 107 2.44 -3.90 33.12
CA ASP A 107 3.07 -5.05 33.76
C ASP A 107 3.52 -6.27 32.90
N GLY A 108 4.83 -6.52 32.94
CA GLY A 108 5.34 -7.84 33.32
C GLY A 108 5.82 -8.81 32.25
N ASP A 109 5.10 -9.05 31.15
CA ASP A 109 5.34 -10.23 30.29
C ASP A 109 5.77 -9.88 28.84
N THR A 110 7.00 -9.37 28.71
CA THR A 110 7.78 -9.07 27.49
C THR A 110 8.02 -10.19 26.48
N ASP A 111 8.54 -11.28 27.01
CA ASP A 111 9.28 -12.28 26.23
C ASP A 111 8.46 -13.53 25.95
N VAL A 112 7.15 -13.47 26.16
CA VAL A 112 6.29 -14.64 26.04
C VAL A 112 5.91 -14.79 24.56
N GLU A 113 6.72 -15.56 23.82
CA GLU A 113 6.24 -16.20 22.59
C GLU A 113 4.89 -16.86 22.91
N LEU A 114 3.84 -16.48 22.19
CA LEU A 114 2.49 -16.97 22.50
C LEU A 114 2.39 -18.45 22.16
N ASP A 115 2.10 -19.23 23.20
CA ASP A 115 1.99 -20.69 23.13
C ASP A 115 0.66 -21.16 22.52
N GLU A 116 -0.30 -20.29 22.27
CA GLU A 116 -1.52 -20.62 21.54
C GLU A 116 -1.88 -19.47 20.62
N ALA A 117 -2.72 -19.74 19.63
CA ALA A 117 -3.26 -18.68 18.78
C ALA A 117 -4.09 -17.74 19.67
N PRO A 118 -3.69 -16.48 19.86
CA PRO A 118 -4.47 -15.56 20.68
C PRO A 118 -5.88 -15.38 20.07
N GLU A 119 -6.90 -15.32 20.92
CA GLU A 119 -8.33 -15.39 20.55
C GLU A 119 -8.78 -14.40 19.45
N HIS A 120 -8.04 -13.31 19.25
CA HIS A 120 -8.37 -12.24 18.32
C HIS A 120 -7.44 -12.12 17.10
N VAL A 121 -6.39 -12.94 16.99
CA VAL A 121 -5.53 -12.95 15.79
C VAL A 121 -6.12 -13.92 14.77
N ARG A 122 -6.29 -13.44 13.55
CA ARG A 122 -6.86 -14.19 12.42
C ARG A 122 -5.78 -14.48 11.39
N HIS A 123 -6.08 -15.40 10.46
CA HIS A 123 -5.17 -15.71 9.35
C HIS A 123 -4.74 -14.45 8.56
N GLY A 124 -5.68 -13.53 8.30
CA GLY A 124 -5.38 -12.27 7.61
C GLY A 124 -4.40 -11.36 8.36
N ASP A 125 -4.41 -11.35 9.70
CA ASP A 125 -3.43 -10.58 10.49
C ASP A 125 -2.02 -11.17 10.33
N MET A 126 -1.91 -12.49 10.14
CA MET A 126 -0.63 -13.14 9.91
C MET A 126 -0.09 -12.90 8.50
N ASP A 127 -0.97 -12.82 7.51
CA ASP A 127 -0.59 -12.42 6.15
C ASP A 127 -0.07 -10.98 6.12
N GLN A 128 -0.66 -10.09 6.92
CA GLN A 128 -0.14 -8.73 7.14
C GLN A 128 1.24 -8.74 7.79
N ALA A 129 1.43 -9.48 8.89
CA ALA A 129 2.73 -9.60 9.55
C ALA A 129 3.83 -10.10 8.60
N GLN A 130 3.54 -11.12 7.77
CA GLN A 130 4.47 -11.63 6.76
C GLN A 130 4.75 -10.60 5.65
N SER A 131 3.72 -9.84 5.25
CA SER A 131 3.85 -8.80 4.23
C SER A 131 4.70 -7.63 4.72
N THR A 132 4.58 -7.24 5.99
CA THR A 132 5.44 -6.23 6.61
C THR A 132 6.93 -6.60 6.47
N LEU A 133 7.30 -7.86 6.68
CA LEU A 133 8.70 -8.29 6.51
C LEU A 133 9.20 -8.10 5.06
N LYS A 134 8.35 -8.37 4.06
CA LYS A 134 8.71 -8.11 2.66
C LYS A 134 8.82 -6.61 2.37
N LEU A 135 7.98 -5.80 3.00
CA LEU A 135 8.01 -4.35 2.84
C LEU A 135 9.22 -3.71 3.51
N ILE A 136 9.72 -4.26 4.63
CA ILE A 136 11.02 -3.87 5.21
C ILE A 136 12.13 -4.09 4.18
N ALA A 137 12.12 -5.25 3.50
CA ALA A 137 13.07 -5.51 2.43
C ALA A 137 12.94 -4.49 1.28
N ARG A 138 11.72 -4.25 0.78
CA ARG A 138 11.45 -3.28 -0.29
C ARG A 138 12.02 -1.90 0.05
N ASP A 139 11.64 -1.37 1.20
CA ASP A 139 11.89 0.03 1.56
C ASP A 139 13.31 0.26 2.09
N TRP A 140 13.94 -0.74 2.71
CA TRP A 140 15.14 -0.52 3.53
C TRP A 140 16.27 -1.53 3.29
N SER A 141 16.25 -2.31 2.20
CA SER A 141 17.38 -3.16 1.82
C SER A 141 18.03 -2.72 0.51
N ALA A 142 19.33 -2.99 0.34
CA ALA A 142 20.03 -2.68 -0.90
C ALA A 142 19.57 -3.59 -2.05
N GLU A 143 19.19 -4.83 -1.73
CA GLU A 143 18.72 -5.84 -2.68
C GLU A 143 17.44 -5.43 -3.41
N CYS A 144 16.61 -4.58 -2.78
CA CYS A 144 15.39 -4.05 -3.38
C CYS A 144 15.53 -2.62 -3.92
N ALA A 145 16.75 -2.08 -4.02
CA ALA A 145 16.97 -0.70 -4.51
C ALA A 145 16.42 -0.47 -5.93
N ILE A 146 16.48 -1.48 -6.81
CA ILE A 146 15.93 -1.37 -8.19
C ILE A 146 14.42 -1.13 -8.15
N GLU A 147 13.69 -1.78 -7.24
CA GLU A 147 12.24 -1.61 -7.13
C GLU A 147 11.89 -0.19 -6.64
N ARG A 148 12.69 0.36 -5.73
CA ARG A 148 12.59 1.76 -5.31
C ARG A 148 12.96 2.74 -6.42
N GLU A 149 14.02 2.46 -7.17
CA GLU A 149 14.41 3.27 -8.33
C GLU A 149 13.27 3.34 -9.36
N GLN A 150 12.58 2.23 -9.62
CA GLN A 150 11.46 2.20 -10.57
C GLN A 150 10.22 2.98 -10.07
N SER A 151 9.97 3.01 -8.76
CA SER A 151 8.72 3.54 -8.19
C SER A 151 8.85 4.92 -7.53
N TYR A 152 9.97 5.21 -6.87
CA TYR A 152 10.19 6.45 -6.13
C TYR A 152 10.89 7.51 -6.97
N LYS A 153 11.87 7.12 -7.80
CA LYS A 153 12.64 8.09 -8.58
C LYS A 153 11.75 8.96 -9.50
N PRO A 154 10.76 8.44 -10.24
CA PRO A 154 9.91 9.30 -11.08
C PRO A 154 9.13 10.35 -10.29
N ILE A 155 8.68 10.00 -9.07
CA ILE A 155 7.98 10.92 -8.17
C ILE A 155 8.95 12.00 -7.69
N ILE A 156 10.10 11.57 -7.16
CA ILE A 156 11.14 12.43 -6.62
C ILE A 156 11.64 13.42 -7.66
N ASP A 157 12.03 12.93 -8.85
CA ASP A 157 12.59 13.76 -9.92
C ASP A 157 11.60 14.87 -10.33
N SER A 158 10.30 14.54 -10.39
CA SER A 158 9.25 15.49 -10.76
C SER A 158 9.03 16.57 -9.69
N ILE A 159 9.15 16.20 -8.41
CA ILE A 159 9.07 17.14 -7.29
C ILE A 159 10.31 18.05 -7.28
N GLU A 160 11.51 17.50 -7.50
CA GLU A 160 12.75 18.30 -7.59
C GLU A 160 12.75 19.26 -8.78
N GLU A 161 12.19 18.83 -9.91
CA GLU A 161 12.03 19.70 -11.09
C GLU A 161 11.06 20.86 -10.82
N TYR A 162 9.93 20.58 -10.17
CA TYR A 162 8.90 21.59 -9.89
C TYR A 162 9.29 22.53 -8.74
N TYR A 163 9.83 21.98 -7.66
CA TYR A 163 10.27 22.72 -6.46
C TYR A 163 11.80 22.73 -6.33
N LYS A 164 12.49 23.27 -7.34
CA LYS A 164 13.95 23.35 -7.35
C LYS A 164 14.51 24.42 -6.41
N PRO A 165 15.72 24.23 -5.83
CA PRO A 165 16.33 25.17 -4.89
C PRO A 165 16.57 26.58 -5.43
N SER A 166 16.65 26.76 -6.75
CA SER A 166 16.84 28.09 -7.36
C SER A 166 15.62 29.00 -7.21
N ASP A 167 14.44 28.39 -7.08
CA ASP A 167 13.15 29.08 -7.15
C ASP A 167 12.43 29.03 -5.79
N TYR A 168 12.74 28.03 -4.96
CA TYR A 168 12.06 27.77 -3.69
C TYR A 168 13.04 27.54 -2.55
N LYS A 169 12.63 27.97 -1.34
CA LYS A 169 13.23 27.49 -0.10
C LYS A 169 12.64 26.13 0.23
N LEU A 170 13.42 25.06 0.05
CA LEU A 170 12.89 23.69 0.11
C LEU A 170 12.23 23.35 1.45
N ASN A 171 12.76 23.85 2.56
CA ASN A 171 12.20 23.61 3.89
C ASN A 171 10.84 24.28 4.14
N GLU A 172 10.42 25.22 3.29
CA GLU A 172 9.08 25.82 3.31
C GLU A 172 8.08 25.05 2.41
N ILE A 173 8.57 24.10 1.60
CA ILE A 173 7.73 23.25 0.75
C ILE A 173 7.29 22.02 1.55
N LYS A 174 6.00 22.00 1.89
CA LYS A 174 5.36 20.91 2.63
C LYS A 174 4.88 19.82 1.67
N ILE A 175 5.35 18.60 1.87
CA ILE A 175 5.01 17.43 1.06
C ILE A 175 4.33 16.39 1.94
N LEU A 176 3.12 15.97 1.54
CA LEU A 176 2.43 14.85 2.14
C LEU A 176 2.63 13.58 1.32
N VAL A 177 2.92 12.46 1.97
CA VAL A 177 3.00 11.13 1.37
C VAL A 177 1.93 10.21 2.00
N PRO A 178 0.72 10.14 1.41
CA PRO A 178 -0.33 9.22 1.86
C PRO A 178 0.03 7.76 1.60
N GLY A 179 -0.29 6.86 2.54
CA GLY A 179 0.08 5.45 2.46
C GLY A 179 1.60 5.26 2.43
N ALA A 180 2.29 5.93 3.36
CA ALA A 180 3.74 5.99 3.39
C ALA A 180 4.41 4.63 3.65
N GLY A 181 3.67 3.62 4.11
CA GLY A 181 4.21 2.30 4.42
C GLY A 181 5.31 2.42 5.48
N LEU A 182 6.54 2.05 5.11
CA LEU A 182 7.69 2.15 6.01
C LEU A 182 8.45 3.47 5.93
N GLY A 183 7.90 4.45 5.21
CA GLY A 183 8.37 5.84 5.22
C GLY A 183 9.60 6.12 4.36
N ARG A 184 10.07 5.17 3.53
CA ARG A 184 11.28 5.38 2.71
C ARG A 184 11.14 6.55 1.74
N LEU A 185 10.02 6.65 1.01
CA LEU A 185 9.80 7.77 0.09
C LEU A 185 9.77 9.11 0.82
N THR A 186 9.10 9.18 1.97
CA THR A 186 9.06 10.35 2.85
C THR A 186 10.47 10.75 3.30
N TYR A 187 11.27 9.78 3.73
CA TYR A 187 12.67 9.98 4.12
C TYR A 187 13.55 10.49 2.95
N GLU A 188 13.41 9.93 1.77
CA GLU A 188 14.16 10.35 0.58
C GLU A 188 13.84 11.80 0.17
N LEU A 189 12.56 12.21 0.27
CA LEU A 189 12.14 13.59 0.02
C LEU A 189 12.67 14.54 1.12
N ALA A 190 12.59 14.15 2.39
CA ALA A 190 13.13 14.95 3.49
C ALA A 190 14.66 15.11 3.37
N CYS A 191 15.38 14.08 2.89
CA CYS A 191 16.82 14.14 2.62
C CYS A 191 17.21 15.21 1.59
N ARG A 192 16.28 15.56 0.67
CA ARG A 192 16.46 16.63 -0.32
C ARG A 192 16.23 18.03 0.25
N GLY A 193 15.71 18.13 1.48
CA GLY A 193 15.51 19.39 2.20
C GLY A 193 14.06 19.82 2.33
N TYR A 194 13.11 19.05 1.82
CA TYR A 194 11.68 19.31 1.93
C TYR A 194 11.14 19.05 3.34
N ALA A 195 10.07 19.73 3.73
CA ALA A 195 9.31 19.38 4.93
C ALA A 195 8.31 18.28 4.57
N CYS A 196 8.53 17.06 5.06
CA CYS A 196 7.77 15.88 4.63
C CYS A 196 6.99 15.26 5.78
N GLU A 197 5.74 14.93 5.48
CA GLU A 197 4.86 14.18 6.37
C GLU A 197 4.43 12.90 5.66
N GLY A 198 4.68 11.74 6.27
CA GLY A 198 4.10 10.47 5.86
C GLY A 198 2.77 10.25 6.57
N ASN A 199 1.81 9.61 5.92
CA ASN A 199 0.59 9.14 6.57
C ASN A 199 0.45 7.63 6.40
N GLU A 200 0.12 6.94 7.48
CA GLU A 200 -0.14 5.52 7.44
C GLU A 200 -1.25 5.13 8.42
N PHE A 201 -2.12 4.22 8.00
CA PHE A 201 -3.24 3.73 8.81
C PHE A 201 -2.92 2.36 9.45
N SER A 202 -2.12 1.54 8.78
CA SER A 202 -1.80 0.20 9.24
C SER A 202 -0.83 0.22 10.41
N TYR A 203 -1.28 -0.26 11.56
CA TYR A 203 -0.44 -0.43 12.73
C TYR A 203 0.74 -1.39 12.52
N PHE A 204 0.62 -2.35 11.60
CA PHE A 204 1.76 -3.19 11.20
C PHE A 204 2.88 -2.35 10.59
N MET A 205 2.53 -1.39 9.73
CA MET A 205 3.49 -0.49 9.09
C MET A 205 4.01 0.56 10.06
N LEU A 206 3.15 1.18 10.87
CA LEU A 206 3.53 2.21 11.84
C LEU A 206 4.54 1.69 12.87
N ILE A 207 4.31 0.49 13.42
CA ILE A 207 5.24 -0.14 14.38
C ILE A 207 6.58 -0.42 13.71
N ALA A 208 6.58 -1.00 12.49
CA ALA A 208 7.79 -1.33 11.77
C ALA A 208 8.55 -0.08 11.26
N SER A 209 7.83 0.95 10.81
CA SER A 209 8.42 2.21 10.33
C SER A 209 9.09 2.96 11.47
N ASN A 210 8.44 3.02 12.66
CA ASN A 210 9.05 3.58 13.86
C ASN A 210 10.35 2.88 14.22
N PHE A 211 10.39 1.54 14.17
CA PHE A 211 11.62 0.81 14.42
C PHE A 211 12.75 1.21 13.45
N VAL A 212 12.46 1.24 12.15
CA VAL A 212 13.49 1.56 11.15
C VAL A 212 13.93 3.02 11.19
N LEU A 213 12.99 3.96 11.35
CA LEU A 213 13.25 5.39 11.33
C LEU A 213 13.93 5.88 12.61
N ASN A 214 13.58 5.30 13.77
CA ASN A 214 13.96 5.87 15.07
C ASN A 214 14.89 4.97 15.91
N LEU A 215 14.88 3.64 15.70
CA LEU A 215 15.58 2.69 16.60
C LEU A 215 16.75 1.96 15.92
N CYS A 216 16.75 1.86 14.59
CA CYS A 216 17.91 1.35 13.85
C CYS A 216 19.06 2.36 13.91
N ASP A 217 20.16 1.98 14.55
CA ASP A 217 21.33 2.81 14.86
C ASP A 217 22.54 2.56 13.94
N TYR A 218 22.52 1.54 13.07
CA TYR A 218 23.57 1.23 12.10
C TYR A 218 23.02 0.64 10.81
N GLU A 219 23.69 0.91 9.69
CA GLU A 219 23.39 0.29 8.40
C GLU A 219 23.60 -1.22 8.45
N ASN A 220 22.72 -1.98 7.78
CA ASN A 220 22.82 -3.42 7.57
C ASN A 220 22.94 -4.28 8.85
N LYS A 221 22.54 -3.71 9.99
CA LYS A 221 22.59 -4.33 11.32
C LYS A 221 21.73 -5.58 11.41
N HIS A 222 20.53 -5.52 10.84
CA HIS A 222 19.55 -6.60 10.94
C HIS A 222 19.57 -7.47 9.68
N VAL A 223 19.33 -8.77 9.87
CA VAL A 223 19.23 -9.76 8.79
C VAL A 223 17.81 -10.30 8.76
N LEU A 224 17.18 -10.25 7.59
CA LEU A 224 15.80 -10.68 7.38
C LEU A 224 15.71 -11.69 6.24
N TYR A 225 14.74 -12.61 6.32
CA TYR A 225 14.45 -13.62 5.31
C TYR A 225 13.02 -13.43 4.77
N PRO A 226 12.78 -12.40 3.94
CA PRO A 226 11.43 -12.00 3.50
C PRO A 226 10.74 -13.04 2.60
N TRP A 227 11.51 -13.93 1.99
CA TRP A 227 11.03 -14.92 1.01
C TRP A 227 10.71 -16.29 1.62
N VAL A 228 10.96 -16.48 2.92
CA VAL A 228 10.88 -17.79 3.58
C VAL A 228 9.50 -18.44 3.48
N HIS A 229 8.45 -17.62 3.40
CA HIS A 229 7.04 -18.05 3.28
C HIS A 229 6.62 -18.44 1.86
N GLN A 230 7.48 -18.20 0.85
CA GLN A 230 7.21 -18.58 -0.52
C GLN A 230 7.60 -20.04 -0.74
N TYR A 231 6.61 -20.95 -0.69
CA TYR A 231 6.83 -22.41 -0.84
C TYR A 231 6.73 -22.91 -2.29
N VAL A 232 6.33 -22.05 -3.22
CA VAL A 232 6.12 -22.37 -4.65
C VAL A 232 6.94 -21.42 -5.51
N ASN A 233 7.17 -21.79 -6.78
CA ASN A 233 7.90 -20.96 -7.75
C ASN A 233 9.36 -20.63 -7.34
N ASN A 234 10.03 -21.54 -6.62
CA ASN A 234 11.45 -21.38 -6.28
C ASN A 234 12.30 -22.20 -7.25
N MET A 235 13.22 -21.54 -7.96
CA MET A 235 14.20 -22.23 -8.81
C MET A 235 15.21 -23.02 -7.97
N ARG A 236 15.67 -22.43 -6.86
CA ARG A 236 16.65 -23.05 -5.96
C ARG A 236 16.18 -22.91 -4.51
N ARG A 237 16.58 -23.87 -3.68
CA ARG A 237 16.42 -23.81 -2.22
C ARG A 237 16.95 -22.49 -1.62
N ALA A 238 18.12 -22.06 -2.08
CA ALA A 238 18.77 -20.83 -1.64
C ALA A 238 17.94 -19.57 -1.92
N ASP A 239 17.06 -19.59 -2.92
CA ASP A 239 16.24 -18.43 -3.28
C ASP A 239 15.11 -18.18 -2.26
N GLN A 240 14.60 -19.25 -1.62
CA GLN A 240 13.58 -19.14 -0.57
C GLN A 240 14.16 -18.59 0.74
N VAL A 241 15.41 -18.96 1.04
CA VAL A 241 16.12 -18.57 2.28
C VAL A 241 17.17 -17.49 2.03
N ALA A 242 17.03 -16.74 0.93
CA ALA A 242 17.91 -15.63 0.65
C ALA A 242 17.69 -14.53 1.71
N ALA A 243 18.78 -14.14 2.36
CA ALA A 243 18.80 -13.08 3.35
C ALA A 243 18.85 -11.70 2.65
N VAL A 244 18.26 -10.71 3.30
CA VAL A 244 18.48 -9.28 3.03
C VAL A 244 18.98 -8.61 4.31
N ARG A 245 19.74 -7.54 4.16
CA ARG A 245 20.18 -6.71 5.30
C ARG A 245 19.47 -5.37 5.30
N PHE A 246 19.17 -4.85 6.49
CA PHE A 246 18.52 -3.56 6.64
C PHE A 246 18.92 -2.87 7.97
N PRO A 247 18.75 -1.54 8.07
CA PRO A 247 18.45 -0.64 6.95
C PRO A 247 19.69 -0.40 6.07
N ASP A 248 19.54 -0.27 4.76
CA ASP A 248 20.63 0.02 3.81
C ASP A 248 21.19 1.43 3.97
N VAL A 249 20.35 2.35 4.47
CA VAL A 249 20.73 3.66 4.98
C VAL A 249 20.11 3.84 6.37
N CYS A 250 20.90 4.21 7.37
CA CYS A 250 20.41 4.39 8.74
C CYS A 250 19.90 5.83 8.95
N PRO A 251 18.59 6.05 9.17
CA PRO A 251 18.03 7.39 9.33
C PRO A 251 18.57 8.13 10.56
N VAL A 252 18.85 7.42 11.66
CA VAL A 252 19.43 8.01 12.88
C VAL A 252 20.84 8.56 12.63
N ARG A 253 21.65 7.86 11.82
CA ARG A 253 23.02 8.30 11.47
C ARG A 253 23.05 9.27 10.29
N ASN A 254 22.02 9.27 9.47
CA ASN A 254 21.89 10.11 8.29
C ASN A 254 20.56 10.89 8.37
N PRO A 255 20.39 11.78 9.37
CA PRO A 255 19.14 12.51 9.51
C PRO A 255 18.86 13.36 8.26
N PRO A 256 17.59 13.45 7.83
CA PRO A 256 17.24 14.25 6.66
C PRO A 256 17.56 15.74 6.87
N LYS A 257 17.81 16.44 5.75
CA LYS A 257 18.09 17.89 5.76
C LYS A 257 16.83 18.70 6.10
N GLY A 258 15.67 18.22 5.66
CA GLY A 258 14.37 18.77 5.99
C GLY A 258 13.69 18.00 7.11
N ASN A 259 12.52 18.47 7.52
CA ASN A 259 11.74 17.82 8.58
C ASN A 259 11.08 16.56 8.05
N ILE A 260 11.00 15.52 8.89
CA ILE A 260 10.24 14.31 8.63
C ILE A 260 9.28 14.05 9.79
N GLU A 261 8.01 13.83 9.46
CA GLU A 261 6.96 13.47 10.41
C GLU A 261 6.16 12.26 9.87
N MET A 262 5.51 11.52 10.76
CA MET A 262 4.65 10.38 10.41
C MET A 262 3.35 10.46 11.20
N ALA A 263 2.24 10.65 10.51
CA ALA A 263 0.89 10.71 11.08
C ALA A 263 0.19 9.35 10.97
N ALA A 264 -0.28 8.84 12.11
CA ALA A 264 -1.10 7.64 12.19
C ALA A 264 -2.58 7.98 11.95
N GLY A 265 -3.25 7.23 11.08
CA GLY A 265 -4.70 7.34 10.88
C GLY A 265 -5.13 7.30 9.42
N ASP A 266 -6.45 7.23 9.21
CA ASP A 266 -7.05 7.23 7.87
C ASP A 266 -6.83 8.58 7.17
N PHE A 267 -6.41 8.54 5.89
CA PHE A 267 -6.10 9.73 5.11
C PHE A 267 -7.27 10.73 5.04
N LEU A 268 -8.51 10.25 4.84
CA LEU A 268 -9.68 11.11 4.74
C LEU A 268 -10.06 11.73 6.09
N GLU A 269 -9.77 11.04 7.19
CA GLU A 269 -10.07 11.51 8.54
C GLU A 269 -9.03 12.48 9.09
N VAL A 270 -7.74 12.27 8.78
CA VAL A 270 -6.63 13.11 9.24
C VAL A 270 -6.57 14.43 8.45
N TYR A 271 -6.70 14.39 7.12
CA TYR A 271 -6.39 15.54 6.27
C TYR A 271 -7.61 16.35 5.85
N LYS A 272 -8.06 17.23 6.75
CA LYS A 272 -9.26 18.07 6.54
C LYS A 272 -8.97 19.53 6.25
N SER A 273 -7.76 20.03 6.56
CA SER A 273 -7.40 21.44 6.44
C SER A 273 -7.11 21.83 5.00
N PRO A 274 -7.87 22.77 4.39
CA PRO A 274 -7.62 23.19 3.02
C PRO A 274 -6.31 23.99 2.90
N ASN A 275 -5.66 23.89 1.74
CA ASN A 275 -4.46 24.67 1.41
C ASN A 275 -3.31 24.53 2.44
N ALA A 276 -3.06 23.30 2.91
CA ALA A 276 -2.05 22.99 3.91
C ALA A 276 -0.72 22.49 3.31
N TYR A 277 -0.75 21.86 2.13
CA TYR A 277 0.41 21.22 1.52
C TYR A 277 0.74 21.81 0.14
N ASN A 278 2.04 21.90 -0.16
CA ASN A 278 2.53 22.29 -1.48
C ASN A 278 2.48 21.11 -2.45
N CYS A 279 2.78 19.90 -1.95
CA CYS A 279 2.76 18.69 -2.75
C CYS A 279 2.06 17.54 -2.01
N VAL A 280 1.35 16.70 -2.77
CA VAL A 280 0.94 15.37 -2.34
C VAL A 280 1.59 14.35 -3.28
N ALA A 281 2.27 13.35 -2.72
CA ALA A 281 2.97 12.32 -3.46
C ALA A 281 2.36 10.94 -3.13
N THR A 282 1.66 10.33 -4.08
CA THR A 282 1.02 9.02 -3.91
C THR A 282 1.80 7.94 -4.67
N CYS A 283 2.16 6.85 -3.98
CA CYS A 283 2.87 5.72 -4.57
C CYS A 283 2.16 4.42 -4.20
N PHE A 284 1.52 3.72 -5.16
CA PHE A 284 0.71 2.52 -4.89
C PHE A 284 -0.36 2.75 -3.79
N PHE A 285 -1.11 3.86 -3.88
CA PHE A 285 -2.01 4.31 -2.80
C PHE A 285 -3.45 4.51 -3.24
N ILE A 286 -3.68 5.16 -4.39
CA ILE A 286 -5.03 5.64 -4.75
C ILE A 286 -6.05 4.51 -4.99
N ASP A 287 -5.56 3.31 -5.31
CA ASP A 287 -6.33 2.09 -5.50
C ASP A 287 -6.69 1.41 -4.17
N CYS A 288 -6.25 1.95 -3.03
CA CYS A 288 -6.67 1.51 -1.69
C CYS A 288 -7.94 2.21 -1.21
N ALA A 289 -8.56 3.09 -2.01
CA ALA A 289 -9.80 3.76 -1.65
C ALA A 289 -11.04 2.89 -1.92
N ASN A 290 -12.06 2.95 -1.05
CA ASN A 290 -13.40 2.47 -1.39
C ASN A 290 -14.03 3.32 -2.50
N ASN A 291 -13.80 4.64 -2.45
CA ASN A 291 -14.20 5.60 -3.46
C ASN A 291 -13.04 6.55 -3.77
N VAL A 292 -12.35 6.32 -4.88
CA VAL A 292 -11.18 7.11 -5.28
C VAL A 292 -11.51 8.59 -5.49
N ILE A 293 -12.77 8.95 -5.77
CA ILE A 293 -13.19 10.35 -5.90
C ILE A 293 -12.97 11.11 -4.58
N ASP A 294 -13.17 10.45 -3.43
CA ASP A 294 -12.96 11.07 -2.12
C ASP A 294 -11.48 11.35 -1.88
N PHE A 295 -10.59 10.48 -2.36
CA PHE A 295 -9.15 10.72 -2.35
C PHE A 295 -8.80 11.92 -3.23
N VAL A 296 -9.25 11.95 -4.49
CA VAL A 296 -8.94 13.06 -5.41
C VAL A 296 -9.46 14.40 -4.88
N ARG A 297 -10.68 14.44 -4.32
CA ARG A 297 -11.25 15.64 -3.70
C ARG A 297 -10.45 16.10 -2.48
N THR A 298 -10.03 15.17 -1.63
CA THR A 298 -9.23 15.48 -0.44
C THR A 298 -7.87 16.03 -0.84
N ILE A 299 -7.19 15.40 -1.80
CA ILE A 299 -5.92 15.88 -2.36
C ILE A 299 -6.10 17.31 -2.92
N TYR A 300 -7.13 17.56 -3.71
CA TYR A 300 -7.41 18.90 -4.25
C TYR A 300 -7.66 19.93 -3.15
N LYS A 301 -8.43 19.56 -2.13
CA LYS A 301 -8.77 20.44 -1.00
C LYS A 301 -7.53 20.85 -0.23
N ILE A 302 -6.66 19.90 0.12
CA ILE A 302 -5.50 20.15 1.01
C ILE A 302 -4.32 20.79 0.30
N LEU A 303 -4.25 20.71 -1.04
CA LEU A 303 -3.22 21.41 -1.80
C LEU A 303 -3.45 22.92 -1.79
N VAL A 304 -2.37 23.70 -1.64
CA VAL A 304 -2.37 25.15 -1.88
C VAL A 304 -2.63 25.45 -3.37
N PRO A 305 -3.16 26.64 -3.73
CA PRO A 305 -3.17 27.09 -5.12
C PRO A 305 -1.76 27.05 -5.73
N GLY A 306 -1.62 26.45 -6.92
CA GLY A 306 -0.33 26.18 -7.57
C GLY A 306 0.42 24.95 -7.05
N GLY A 307 -0.09 24.28 -6.02
CA GLY A 307 0.45 23.02 -5.50
C GLY A 307 0.23 21.85 -6.46
N ILE A 308 1.06 20.82 -6.32
CA ILE A 308 1.05 19.66 -7.23
C ILE A 308 0.73 18.33 -6.55
N TRP A 309 0.04 17.48 -7.27
CA TRP A 309 -0.12 16.07 -6.93
C TRP A 309 0.69 15.23 -7.91
N VAL A 310 1.62 14.44 -7.39
CA VAL A 310 2.43 13.49 -8.16
C VAL A 310 2.01 12.08 -7.79
N ASN A 311 1.61 11.27 -8.77
CA ASN A 311 1.18 9.89 -8.56
C ASN A 311 2.05 8.91 -9.33
N LEU A 312 2.32 7.75 -8.74
CA LEU A 312 2.76 6.55 -9.45
C LEU A 312 2.08 5.31 -8.86
N GLY A 313 1.38 4.53 -9.68
CA GLY A 313 0.80 3.27 -9.21
C GLY A 313 -0.07 2.56 -10.24
N PRO A 314 -0.45 1.29 -9.98
CA PRO A 314 -1.49 0.61 -10.73
C PRO A 314 -2.89 1.07 -10.29
N LEU A 315 -3.92 0.42 -10.83
CA LEU A 315 -5.32 0.51 -10.39
C LEU A 315 -5.81 -0.87 -9.92
N LEU A 316 -5.15 -1.43 -8.92
CA LEU A 316 -5.55 -2.70 -8.31
C LEU A 316 -6.47 -2.41 -7.11
N TYR A 317 -7.73 -2.09 -7.40
CA TYR A 317 -8.69 -1.64 -6.40
C TYR A 317 -8.85 -2.65 -5.25
N HIS A 318 -8.38 -2.26 -4.07
CA HIS A 318 -8.19 -3.17 -2.93
C HIS A 318 -9.47 -3.88 -2.49
N TYR A 319 -10.61 -3.16 -2.57
CA TYR A 319 -11.90 -3.63 -2.09
C TYR A 319 -12.75 -4.32 -3.15
N SER A 320 -12.31 -4.42 -4.41
CA SER A 320 -13.13 -4.96 -5.52
C SER A 320 -13.60 -6.40 -5.27
N ASP A 321 -12.75 -7.21 -4.65
CA ASP A 321 -12.99 -8.63 -4.40
C ASP A 321 -13.26 -8.93 -2.91
N ILE A 322 -13.46 -7.90 -2.08
CA ILE A 322 -13.69 -8.06 -0.64
C ILE A 322 -15.20 -8.08 -0.34
N ASN A 323 -15.72 -9.27 -0.05
CA ASN A 323 -17.12 -9.46 0.31
C ASN A 323 -17.57 -8.52 1.45
N GLY A 324 -18.65 -7.77 1.20
CA GLY A 324 -19.25 -6.88 2.20
C GLY A 324 -18.61 -5.49 2.27
N GLN A 325 -17.64 -5.17 1.41
CA GLN A 325 -17.08 -3.83 1.26
C GLN A 325 -17.63 -3.17 0.00
N ASN A 326 -17.87 -1.86 0.07
CA ASN A 326 -18.18 -1.06 -1.11
C ASN A 326 -16.89 -0.68 -1.83
N SER A 327 -16.90 -0.73 -3.16
CA SER A 327 -15.76 -0.37 -3.99
C SER A 327 -16.27 0.22 -5.31
N ILE A 328 -15.54 1.20 -5.85
CA ILE A 328 -15.78 1.79 -7.16
C ILE A 328 -14.46 1.74 -7.93
N GLU A 329 -14.47 1.14 -9.13
CA GLU A 329 -13.27 0.83 -9.91
C GLU A 329 -13.18 1.64 -11.22
N PRO A 330 -13.03 2.98 -11.19
CA PRO A 330 -12.90 3.76 -12.41
C PRO A 330 -11.64 3.36 -13.19
N THR A 331 -11.75 3.39 -14.50
CA THR A 331 -10.60 3.20 -15.39
C THR A 331 -9.69 4.42 -15.36
N TYR A 332 -8.52 4.32 -16.02
CA TYR A 332 -7.65 5.48 -16.17
C TYR A 332 -8.32 6.63 -16.95
N GLU A 333 -9.16 6.33 -17.95
CA GLU A 333 -9.92 7.34 -18.68
C GLU A 333 -10.90 8.08 -17.75
N ASP A 334 -11.62 7.33 -16.93
CA ASP A 334 -12.54 7.90 -15.93
C ASP A 334 -11.78 8.77 -14.92
N LEU A 335 -10.59 8.33 -14.46
CA LEU A 335 -9.76 9.12 -13.55
C LEU A 335 -9.32 10.45 -14.14
N ILE A 336 -9.00 10.50 -15.44
CA ILE A 336 -8.67 11.76 -16.13
C ILE A 336 -9.87 12.71 -16.07
N ILE A 337 -11.06 12.21 -16.41
CA ILE A 337 -12.31 13.00 -16.35
C ILE A 337 -12.58 13.47 -14.92
N ILE A 338 -12.43 12.60 -13.92
CA ILE A 338 -12.62 12.93 -12.50
C ILE A 338 -11.66 14.04 -12.06
N MET A 339 -10.37 13.92 -12.37
CA MET A 339 -9.34 14.89 -12.00
C MET A 339 -9.63 16.28 -12.60
N GLU A 340 -9.93 16.33 -13.90
CA GLU A 340 -10.27 17.59 -14.59
C GLU A 340 -11.59 18.19 -14.10
N SER A 341 -12.58 17.35 -13.79
CA SER A 341 -13.89 17.77 -13.28
C SER A 341 -13.80 18.33 -11.86
N ILE A 342 -12.89 17.80 -11.04
CA ILE A 342 -12.60 18.35 -9.69
C ILE A 342 -11.81 19.67 -9.80
N GLY A 343 -11.04 19.85 -10.86
CA GLY A 343 -10.39 21.12 -11.19
C GLY A 343 -8.87 21.05 -11.30
N PHE A 344 -8.26 19.87 -11.37
CA PHE A 344 -6.83 19.75 -11.62
C PHE A 344 -6.46 20.09 -13.06
N ASP A 345 -5.33 20.79 -13.23
CA ASP A 345 -4.61 20.85 -14.50
C ASP A 345 -3.65 19.66 -14.59
N ILE A 346 -3.82 18.78 -15.56
CA ILE A 346 -2.87 17.67 -15.80
C ILE A 346 -1.66 18.23 -16.54
N LEU A 347 -0.52 18.36 -15.86
CA LEU A 347 0.71 18.90 -16.44
C LEU A 347 1.46 17.86 -17.26
N SER A 348 1.48 16.61 -16.79
CA SER A 348 2.03 15.48 -17.52
C SER A 348 1.35 14.18 -17.10
N SER A 349 1.22 13.24 -18.03
CA SER A 349 0.80 11.88 -17.71
C SER A 349 1.48 10.87 -18.63
N ARG A 350 1.80 9.71 -18.07
CA ARG A 350 2.51 8.60 -18.73
C ARG A 350 1.93 7.28 -18.23
N SER A 351 1.70 6.34 -19.14
CA SER A 351 1.35 4.96 -18.82
C SER A 351 2.49 4.01 -19.16
N GLY A 352 2.39 2.76 -18.72
CA GLY A 352 3.37 1.72 -19.07
C GLY A 352 4.65 1.74 -18.24
N ILE A 353 4.69 2.48 -17.13
CA ILE A 353 5.87 2.48 -16.25
C ILE A 353 5.94 1.13 -15.52
N ARG A 354 6.94 0.34 -15.88
CA ARG A 354 7.15 -0.99 -15.33
C ARG A 354 7.63 -0.91 -13.89
N THR A 355 6.79 -1.40 -12.97
CA THR A 355 7.11 -1.42 -11.55
C THR A 355 6.80 -2.77 -10.92
N LYS A 356 7.58 -3.10 -9.90
CA LYS A 356 7.43 -4.28 -9.07
C LYS A 356 6.97 -3.89 -7.67
N TYR A 357 6.42 -4.87 -6.94
CA TYR A 357 5.98 -4.66 -5.58
C TYR A 357 6.27 -5.88 -4.69
N ALA A 358 7.25 -5.71 -3.78
CA ALA A 358 7.59 -6.60 -2.67
C ALA A 358 7.66 -8.09 -3.03
N GLN A 359 8.16 -8.41 -4.23
CA GLN A 359 8.23 -9.79 -4.74
C GLN A 359 9.66 -10.34 -4.68
N ASN A 360 9.79 -11.66 -4.55
CA ASN A 360 11.09 -12.32 -4.62
C ASN A 360 11.69 -12.19 -6.04
N PRO A 361 12.84 -11.50 -6.22
CA PRO A 361 13.45 -11.32 -7.54
C PRO A 361 13.87 -12.64 -8.22
N GLN A 362 14.04 -13.72 -7.46
CA GLN A 362 14.44 -15.04 -7.93
C GLN A 362 13.24 -16.00 -8.13
N SER A 363 12.01 -15.55 -7.91
CA SER A 363 10.81 -16.35 -8.13
C SER A 363 10.63 -16.67 -9.62
N MET A 364 10.25 -17.92 -9.93
CA MET A 364 9.82 -18.34 -11.28
C MET A 364 8.60 -17.58 -11.77
N LYS A 365 7.72 -17.18 -10.85
CA LYS A 365 6.57 -16.33 -11.12
C LYS A 365 6.94 -14.90 -10.75
N GLN A 366 7.02 -14.03 -11.75
CA GLN A 366 7.19 -12.60 -11.58
C GLN A 366 5.87 -11.90 -11.95
N SER A 367 5.49 -10.90 -11.18
CA SER A 367 4.36 -10.01 -11.47
C SER A 367 4.88 -8.59 -11.64
N GLU A 368 4.45 -7.89 -12.68
CA GLU A 368 4.86 -6.51 -12.93
C GLU A 368 3.62 -5.69 -13.24
N TYR A 369 3.59 -4.46 -12.73
CA TYR A 369 2.56 -3.49 -13.06
C TYR A 369 3.06 -2.61 -14.20
N GLN A 370 2.15 -2.31 -15.12
CA GLN A 370 2.31 -1.18 -16.02
C GLN A 370 1.65 0.03 -15.36
N SER A 371 2.36 0.63 -14.41
CA SER A 371 1.85 1.73 -13.62
C SER A 371 1.59 2.98 -14.45
N LEU A 372 0.64 3.74 -13.95
CA LEU A 372 0.30 5.07 -14.41
C LEU A 372 1.09 6.07 -13.58
N PHE A 373 1.53 7.14 -14.22
CA PHE A 373 2.22 8.24 -13.60
C PHE A 373 1.63 9.55 -14.09
N TRP A 374 1.44 10.52 -13.19
CA TRP A 374 1.06 11.86 -13.58
C TRP A 374 1.55 12.91 -12.60
N VAL A 375 1.58 14.15 -13.09
CA VAL A 375 1.73 15.36 -12.29
C VAL A 375 0.53 16.24 -12.60
N CYS A 376 -0.29 16.47 -11.59
CA CYS A 376 -1.45 17.36 -11.64
C CYS A 376 -1.18 18.61 -10.80
N ARG A 377 -1.76 19.74 -11.17
CA ARG A 377 -1.62 21.01 -10.44
C ARG A 377 -2.99 21.55 -10.06
N LYS A 378 -3.13 22.01 -8.82
CA LYS A 378 -4.27 22.85 -8.43
C LYS A 378 -4.07 24.25 -9.02
N PRO A 379 -4.99 24.79 -9.83
CA PRO A 379 -4.84 26.12 -10.44
C PRO A 379 -4.53 27.21 -9.39
N THR A 380 -3.76 28.24 -9.80
CA THR A 380 -3.37 29.35 -8.90
C THR A 380 -4.51 30.33 -8.64
N ASN A 381 -5.54 30.32 -9.47
CA ASN A 381 -6.74 31.12 -9.32
C ASN A 381 -7.91 30.15 -9.06
N ASP A 382 -8.80 30.47 -8.11
CA ASP A 382 -10.09 29.79 -7.93
C ASP A 382 -11.02 30.06 -9.14
N TYR A 383 -10.59 29.65 -10.34
CA TYR A 383 -11.41 29.68 -11.53
C TYR A 383 -12.49 28.60 -11.37
N VAL A 384 -13.62 29.02 -10.80
CA VAL A 384 -14.88 28.30 -10.94
C VAL A 384 -15.20 28.33 -12.45
N LYS A 385 -15.00 27.21 -13.15
CA LYS A 385 -15.60 27.03 -14.48
C LYS A 385 -17.10 27.32 -14.33
N PRO A 386 -17.69 28.26 -15.09
CA PRO A 386 -19.12 28.41 -15.09
C PRO A 386 -19.73 27.05 -15.43
N GLN A 387 -20.59 26.52 -14.55
CA GLN A 387 -21.51 25.45 -14.93
C GLN A 387 -22.23 25.96 -16.16
N GLN A 388 -21.98 25.34 -17.32
CA GLN A 388 -22.78 25.60 -18.50
C GLN A 388 -24.20 25.19 -18.12
N ALA A 389 -25.05 26.20 -17.89
CA ALA A 389 -26.48 26.04 -17.93
C ALA A 389 -26.80 25.31 -19.23
N THR A 390 -27.52 24.20 -19.11
CA THR A 390 -28.09 23.43 -20.20
C THR A 390 -28.99 24.37 -21.01
N GLU A 391 -28.43 25.00 -22.05
CA GLU A 391 -29.21 25.50 -23.17
C GLU A 391 -29.46 24.32 -24.10
N GLU A 392 -30.68 23.78 -24.05
CA GLU A 392 -31.22 22.93 -25.10
C GLU A 392 -31.07 23.64 -26.45
N LYS A 393 -30.16 23.16 -27.29
CA LYS A 393 -30.11 23.46 -28.71
C LYS A 393 -30.15 22.15 -29.47
N GLU A 394 -31.32 21.85 -30.01
CA GLU A 394 -31.55 20.87 -31.08
C GLU A 394 -30.48 21.05 -32.16
N ARG A 395 -29.67 20.00 -32.40
CA ARG A 395 -28.87 19.85 -33.62
C ARG A 395 -28.78 18.39 -34.04
N ASP A 396 -29.51 18.11 -35.12
CA ASP A 396 -29.33 17.10 -36.16
C ASP A 396 -28.60 15.79 -35.83
N ASN A 397 -29.39 14.72 -35.86
CA ASN A 397 -28.94 13.34 -36.08
C ASN A 397 -28.02 13.23 -37.31
N LYS A 398 -26.76 12.90 -37.07
CA LYS A 398 -25.97 12.09 -38.01
C LYS A 398 -25.27 10.99 -37.24
N GLU A 399 -25.73 9.77 -37.48
CA GLU A 399 -25.14 8.53 -37.00
C GLU A 399 -23.66 8.42 -37.43
N PRO A 400 -22.78 7.89 -36.57
CA PRO A 400 -21.44 7.50 -36.99
C PRO A 400 -21.50 6.23 -37.86
N PRO A 401 -20.66 6.10 -38.90
CA PRO A 401 -20.68 4.95 -39.80
C PRO A 401 -20.20 3.67 -39.11
N ASP A 402 -20.98 2.61 -39.28
CA ASP A 402 -20.76 1.24 -38.83
C ASP A 402 -19.37 0.69 -39.18
N LEU A 403 -18.68 0.14 -38.18
CA LEU A 403 -17.53 -0.75 -38.38
C LEU A 403 -18.01 -2.20 -38.44
N ILE A 404 -18.31 -2.62 -39.68
CA ILE A 404 -18.24 -3.96 -40.27
C ILE A 404 -18.17 -5.14 -39.28
N VAL A 405 -19.32 -5.79 -39.13
CA VAL A 405 -19.48 -7.19 -38.72
C VAL A 405 -18.97 -8.08 -39.86
N ASN A 406 -17.91 -8.85 -39.63
CA ASN A 406 -17.58 -9.98 -40.50
C ASN A 406 -18.31 -11.23 -40.02
N GLN A 407 -19.45 -11.53 -40.64
CA GLN A 407 -19.97 -12.90 -40.75
C GLN A 407 -20.48 -13.13 -42.18
N SER A 408 -19.88 -14.11 -42.83
CA SER A 408 -20.48 -14.95 -43.89
C SER A 408 -19.63 -16.23 -43.93
N ASN A 409 -20.13 -17.43 -44.10
CA ASN A 409 -21.48 -17.96 -44.26
C ASN A 409 -21.43 -19.43 -43.81
N ASP A 410 -22.54 -19.92 -43.26
CA ASP A 410 -22.80 -21.34 -43.06
C ASP A 410 -22.73 -22.12 -44.38
N GLN A 411 -22.10 -23.29 -44.34
CA GLN A 411 -22.52 -24.46 -45.10
C GLN A 411 -22.35 -25.70 -44.22
N ASP A 412 -23.44 -26.06 -43.53
CA ASP A 412 -23.65 -27.41 -43.02
C ASP A 412 -23.81 -28.39 -44.18
N VAL A 413 -23.01 -29.45 -44.18
CA VAL A 413 -23.31 -30.71 -44.86
C VAL A 413 -22.96 -31.84 -43.90
N ASP A 414 -24.01 -32.39 -43.28
CA ASP A 414 -24.01 -33.70 -42.63
C ASP A 414 -23.62 -34.79 -43.63
N LEU A 415 -22.59 -35.58 -43.30
CA LEU A 415 -22.44 -36.93 -43.80
C LEU A 415 -21.89 -37.82 -42.68
N GLU A 416 -22.80 -38.58 -42.09
CA GLU A 416 -22.51 -39.85 -41.43
C GLU A 416 -21.68 -40.75 -42.35
N THR A 417 -20.63 -41.39 -41.82
CA THR A 417 -20.25 -42.72 -42.30
C THR A 417 -19.50 -43.49 -41.21
N GLU A 418 -20.05 -44.68 -40.96
CA GLU A 418 -19.58 -45.75 -40.11
C GLU A 418 -18.11 -46.13 -40.37
N VAL A 419 -17.35 -46.37 -39.30
CA VAL A 419 -16.33 -47.44 -39.29
C VAL A 419 -16.25 -48.06 -37.88
N GLN A 420 -16.86 -49.23 -37.72
CA GLN A 420 -16.31 -50.28 -36.84
C GLN A 420 -15.60 -51.36 -37.72
N PRO A 421 -15.04 -52.44 -37.17
CA PRO A 421 -13.66 -52.54 -36.70
C PRO A 421 -12.87 -53.58 -37.53
N LYS A 422 -11.56 -53.72 -37.31
CA LYS A 422 -10.89 -55.01 -37.52
C LYS A 422 -9.68 -55.18 -36.60
N GLN A 423 -9.83 -56.17 -35.73
CA GLN A 423 -8.80 -56.83 -34.93
C GLN A 423 -7.73 -57.47 -35.82
N THR A 424 -6.53 -57.64 -35.28
CA THR A 424 -5.96 -58.98 -35.13
C THR A 424 -5.25 -59.07 -33.78
#